data_AF-A0A6G4CMY8-F1
#
_entry.id   AF-A0A6G4CMY8-F1
#
_cell.length_a   1.000
_cell.length_b   1.000
_cell.length_c   1.000
_cell.angle_alpha   90.00
_cell.angle_beta   90.00
_cell.angle_gamma   90.00
#
_symmetry.space_group_name_H-M   'P 1'
#
loop_
_entity.id
_entity.type
_entity.pdbx_description
1 polymer ?
#
loop_
_entity_poly.entity_id
_entity_poly.type
_entity_poly.pdbx_seq_one_letter_code
_entity_poly.pdbx_strand_id
1 'polypeptide(L)'
;MQIEKRIIFNKVTGTVLNGCLEERYDSGLTEKMINDLRPKEIDYLDLEYGSTILKNVDTYHIDVETKEIVIDKYKEHIETEEEKLRGELLKTQAEVVDLKYKEVLNNIK
;
A
#
# COMPACT_ATOMS: atom_id res chain seq x y z
N MET A 1 5.40 -19.55 -17.60
CA MET A 1 4.83 -18.59 -16.63
C MET A 1 5.89 -17.57 -16.31
N GLN A 2 5.64 -16.28 -16.57
CA GLN A 2 6.57 -15.21 -16.22
C GLN A 2 6.19 -14.72 -14.81
N ILE A 3 7.17 -14.69 -13.93
CA ILE A 3 6.98 -14.35 -12.51
C ILE A 3 7.46 -12.91 -12.32
N GLU A 4 6.62 -12.05 -11.76
CA GLU A 4 7.01 -10.68 -11.37
C GLU A 4 7.89 -10.75 -10.11
N LYS A 5 7.39 -11.47 -9.10
CA LYS A 5 7.98 -11.48 -7.76
C LYS A 5 7.66 -12.79 -7.05
N ARG A 6 8.66 -13.34 -6.36
CA ARG A 6 8.48 -14.44 -5.41
C ARG A 6 8.42 -13.89 -3.99
N ILE A 7 7.31 -14.12 -3.31
CA ILE A 7 7.15 -13.83 -1.89
C ILE A 7 7.61 -15.07 -1.12
N ILE A 8 8.61 -14.91 -0.27
CA ILE A 8 9.11 -15.96 0.63
C ILE A 8 8.59 -15.63 2.01
N PHE A 9 7.96 -16.59 2.68
CA PHE A 9 7.33 -16.35 3.97
C PHE A 9 7.55 -17.52 4.92
N ASN A 10 7.42 -17.22 6.21
CA ASN A 10 7.41 -18.21 7.28
C ASN A 10 6.16 -19.08 7.13
N LYS A 11 6.37 -20.39 6.90
CA LYS A 11 5.28 -21.33 6.62
C LYS A 11 4.30 -21.49 7.79
N VAL A 12 4.71 -21.15 9.01
CA VAL A 12 3.87 -21.30 10.22
C VAL A 12 3.10 -20.03 10.54
N THR A 13 3.70 -18.85 10.33
CA THR A 13 3.11 -17.58 10.77
C THR A 13 2.62 -16.71 9.63
N GLY A 14 3.00 -17.00 8.38
CA GLY A 14 2.66 -16.15 7.24
C GLY A 14 3.58 -14.93 7.08
N THR A 15 4.52 -14.71 8.00
CA THR A 15 5.40 -13.54 8.02
C THR A 15 6.27 -13.52 6.76
N VAL A 16 6.20 -12.42 6.00
CA VAL A 16 7.02 -12.24 4.80
C VAL A 16 8.48 -12.02 5.20
N LEU A 17 9.38 -12.74 4.53
CA LEU A 17 10.82 -12.78 4.82
C LEU A 17 11.66 -12.03 3.77
N ASN A 18 11.05 -11.59 2.66
CA ASN A 18 11.74 -10.81 1.64
C ASN A 18 12.33 -9.53 2.27
N GLY A 19 13.66 -9.37 2.21
CA GLY A 19 14.35 -8.21 2.78
C GLY A 19 14.72 -8.33 4.26
N CYS A 20 14.21 -9.34 4.98
CA CYS A 20 14.52 -9.56 6.41
C CYS A 20 15.84 -10.31 6.65
N LEU A 21 16.63 -10.59 5.61
CA LEU A 21 17.94 -11.23 5.75
C LEU A 21 19.00 -10.26 6.31
N GLU A 22 18.81 -8.95 6.12
CA GLU A 22 19.76 -7.91 6.55
C GLU A 22 19.51 -7.38 7.96
N GLU A 23 18.36 -7.69 8.57
CA GLU A 23 18.05 -7.29 9.95
C GLU A 23 19.01 -7.98 10.92
N ARG A 24 19.89 -7.19 11.53
CA ARG A 24 20.92 -7.65 12.46
C ARG A 24 20.32 -7.95 13.83
N TYR A 25 20.89 -8.95 14.51
CA TYR A 25 20.52 -9.38 15.88
C TYR A 25 20.68 -8.28 16.95
N ASP A 26 21.35 -7.16 16.64
CA ASP A 26 21.58 -6.02 17.53
C ASP A 26 20.50 -4.92 17.43
N SER A 27 19.44 -5.13 16.63
CA SER A 27 18.39 -4.14 16.34
C SER A 27 17.29 -4.00 17.41
N GLY A 28 17.40 -4.72 18.54
CA GLY A 28 16.37 -4.69 19.59
C GLY A 28 15.16 -5.60 19.31
N LEU A 29 15.31 -6.58 18.41
CA LEU A 29 14.28 -7.58 18.14
C LEU A 29 14.10 -8.52 19.33
N THR A 30 12.84 -8.84 19.64
CA THR A 30 12.52 -9.86 20.63
C THR A 30 12.82 -11.26 20.08
N GLU A 31 13.05 -12.24 20.95
CA GLU A 31 13.30 -13.64 20.56
C GLU A 31 12.18 -14.22 19.70
N LYS A 32 10.92 -13.82 19.96
CA LYS A 32 9.77 -14.18 19.13
C LYS A 32 9.92 -13.66 17.70
N MET A 33 10.27 -12.39 17.53
CA MET A 33 10.46 -11.79 16.20
C MET A 33 11.62 -12.46 15.44
N ILE A 34 12.70 -12.82 16.14
CA ILE A 34 13.81 -13.57 15.55
C ILE A 34 13.33 -14.92 15.03
N ASN A 35 12.56 -15.66 15.85
CA ASN A 35 12.02 -16.96 15.45
C ASN A 35 11.06 -16.85 14.26
N ASP A 36 10.28 -15.77 14.18
CA ASP A 36 9.38 -15.51 13.05
C ASP A 36 10.15 -15.18 11.76
N LEU A 37 11.28 -14.48 11.87
CA LEU A 37 12.15 -14.09 10.74
C LEU A 37 13.19 -15.16 10.34
N ARG A 38 13.41 -16.15 11.19
CA ARG A 38 14.32 -17.29 10.96
C ARG A 38 13.61 -18.62 11.25
N PRO A 39 12.52 -18.92 10.52
CA PRO A 39 11.78 -20.15 10.75
C PRO A 39 12.56 -21.38 10.29
N LYS A 40 12.20 -22.53 10.88
CA LYS A 40 12.71 -23.84 10.43
C LYS A 40 12.17 -24.23 9.06
N GLU A 41 10.98 -23.77 8.71
CA GLU A 41 10.33 -24.04 7.43
C GLU A 41 9.88 -22.73 6.77
N ILE A 42 10.17 -22.62 5.48
CA ILE A 42 9.73 -21.53 4.62
C ILE A 42 8.82 -22.07 3.53
N ASP A 43 7.92 -21.23 3.05
CA ASP A 43 7.15 -21.47 1.84
C ASP A 43 7.21 -20.24 0.93
N TYR A 44 6.68 -20.35 -0.29
CA TYR A 44 6.69 -19.25 -1.24
C TYR A 44 5.39 -19.14 -2.03
N LEU A 45 5.11 -17.91 -2.46
CA LEU A 45 4.01 -17.56 -3.35
C LEU A 45 4.58 -16.76 -4.52
N ASP A 46 4.33 -17.23 -5.75
CA ASP A 46 4.75 -16.54 -6.96
C ASP A 46 3.65 -15.61 -7.45
N LEU A 47 3.99 -14.32 -7.56
CA LEU A 47 3.14 -13.34 -8.23
C LEU A 47 3.38 -13.38 -9.73
N GLU A 48 2.29 -13.49 -10.48
CA GLU A 48 2.31 -13.42 -11.93
C GLU A 48 2.82 -12.06 -12.43
N TYR A 49 3.47 -12.08 -13.58
CA TYR A 49 3.93 -10.88 -14.29
C TYR A 49 2.80 -9.86 -14.47
N GLY A 50 3.04 -8.61 -14.06
CA GLY A 50 2.04 -7.53 -14.12
C GLY A 50 1.07 -7.46 -12.93
N SER A 51 1.23 -8.29 -11.90
CA SER A 51 0.43 -8.20 -10.68
C SER A 51 0.55 -6.82 -10.01
N THR A 52 -0.60 -6.19 -9.74
CA THR A 52 -0.69 -4.86 -9.11
C THR A 52 -1.04 -4.93 -7.62
N ILE A 53 -1.22 -6.14 -7.08
CA ILE A 53 -1.76 -6.37 -5.73
C ILE A 53 -0.93 -5.70 -4.63
N LEU A 54 0.39 -5.60 -4.82
CA LEU A 54 1.32 -5.00 -3.86
C LEU A 54 1.70 -3.53 -4.19
N LYS A 55 1.15 -2.92 -5.23
CA LYS A 55 1.61 -1.60 -5.73
C LYS A 55 1.55 -0.50 -4.67
N ASN A 56 0.45 -0.47 -3.93
CA ASN A 56 0.16 0.54 -2.90
C ASN A 56 0.20 -0.03 -1.47
N VAL A 57 0.84 -1.19 -1.29
CA VAL A 57 0.91 -1.88 0.00
C VAL A 57 2.19 -1.48 0.73
N ASP A 58 2.06 -1.19 2.02
CA ASP A 58 3.16 -0.90 2.94
C ASP A 58 3.55 -2.16 3.72
N THR A 59 2.56 -2.82 4.33
CA THR A 59 2.74 -4.04 5.14
C THR A 59 1.69 -5.09 4.78
N TYR A 60 2.11 -6.35 4.70
CA TYR A 60 1.27 -7.49 4.40
C TYR A 60 1.90 -8.79 4.93
N HIS A 61 1.07 -9.81 5.08
CA HIS A 61 1.46 -11.18 5.38
C HIS A 61 0.72 -12.17 4.47
N ILE A 62 1.08 -13.45 4.57
CA ILE A 62 0.40 -14.54 3.89
C ILE A 62 -0.49 -15.29 4.88
N ASP A 63 -1.77 -15.45 4.57
CA ASP A 63 -2.62 -16.38 5.30
C ASP A 63 -2.11 -17.81 5.05
N VAL A 64 -1.72 -18.51 6.11
CA VAL A 64 -1.10 -19.85 6.00
C VAL A 64 -2.12 -20.92 5.58
N GLU A 65 -3.39 -20.75 5.93
CA GLU A 65 -4.44 -21.71 5.62
C GLU A 65 -4.89 -21.58 4.16
N THR A 66 -5.10 -20.35 3.69
CA THR A 66 -5.61 -20.09 2.33
C THR A 66 -4.50 -19.84 1.30
N LYS A 67 -3.27 -19.55 1.76
CA LYS A 67 -2.14 -19.07 0.94
C LYS A 67 -2.43 -17.77 0.19
N GLU A 68 -3.34 -16.95 0.71
CA GLU A 68 -3.68 -15.64 0.14
C GLU A 68 -2.85 -14.52 0.78
N ILE A 69 -2.69 -13.42 0.04
CA ILE A 69 -2.03 -12.21 0.55
C ILE A 69 -3.04 -11.40 1.36
N VAL A 70 -2.72 -11.16 2.63
CA VAL A 70 -3.50 -10.32 3.53
C VAL A 70 -2.77 -8.98 3.71
N ILE A 71 -3.45 -7.89 3.34
CA ILE A 71 -2.88 -6.55 3.41
C ILE A 71 -3.17 -5.97 4.80
N ASP A 72 -2.12 -5.76 5.58
CA ASP A 72 -2.22 -5.15 6.91
C ASP A 72 -2.30 -3.63 6.84
N LYS A 73 -1.55 -3.04 5.89
CA LYS A 73 -1.45 -1.60 5.75
C LYS A 73 -1.17 -1.18 4.31
N TYR A 74 -1.96 -0.23 3.82
CA TYR A 74 -1.68 0.49 2.58
C TYR A 74 -0.76 1.68 2.85
N LYS A 75 0.00 2.09 1.84
CA LYS A 75 0.80 3.31 1.91
C LYS A 75 -0.12 4.50 2.20
N GLU A 76 0.29 5.32 3.15
CA GLU A 76 -0.41 6.58 3.42
C GLU A 76 -0.37 7.43 2.14
N HIS A 77 -1.55 7.85 1.67
CA HIS A 77 -1.62 8.71 0.50
C HIS A 77 -1.14 10.10 0.90
N ILE A 78 0.02 10.47 0.38
CA ILE A 78 0.52 11.84 0.46
C ILE A 78 0.04 12.53 -0.81
N GLU A 79 -0.83 13.52 -0.65
CA GLU A 79 -1.31 14.34 -1.76
C GLU A 79 -0.11 14.96 -2.48
N THR A 80 -0.05 14.77 -3.78
CA THR A 80 0.98 15.40 -4.62
C THR A 80 0.67 16.88 -4.82
N GLU A 81 1.69 17.68 -5.10
CA GLU A 81 1.49 19.10 -5.46
C GLU A 81 0.52 19.26 -6.65
N GLU A 82 0.54 18.33 -7.61
CA GLU A 82 -0.37 18.33 -8.74
C GLU A 82 -1.83 18.08 -8.33
N GLU A 83 -2.07 17.10 -7.46
CA GLU A 83 -3.40 16.81 -6.91
C GLU A 83 -3.94 18.00 -6.12
N LYS A 84 -3.08 18.63 -5.30
CA LYS A 84 -3.42 19.83 -4.55
C LYS A 84 -3.80 20.99 -5.47
N LEU A 85 -2.96 21.29 -6.47
CA LEU A 85 -3.21 22.34 -7.46
C LEU A 85 -4.50 22.09 -8.24
N ARG A 86 -4.76 20.84 -8.62
CA ARG A 86 -6.01 20.44 -9.29
C ARG A 86 -7.22 20.65 -8.39
N GLY A 87 -7.10 20.33 -7.10
CA GLY A 87 -8.15 20.58 -6.11
C GLY A 87 -8.43 22.08 -5.91
N GLU A 88 -7.39 22.90 -5.86
CA GLU A 88 -7.52 24.36 -5.77
C GLU A 88 -8.19 24.94 -7.02
N LEU A 89 -7.75 24.53 -8.22
CA LEU A 89 -8.35 24.96 -9.48
C LEU A 89 -9.84 24.62 -9.56
N LEU A 90 -10.24 23.42 -9.14
CA LEU A 90 -11.65 23.00 -9.11
C LEU A 90 -12.49 23.86 -8.17
N LYS A 91 -11.96 24.18 -6.97
CA LYS A 91 -12.64 25.08 -6.02
C LYS A 91 -12.81 26.47 -6.60
N THR A 92 -11.76 27.04 -7.17
CA THR A 92 -11.82 28.37 -7.81
C THR A 92 -12.81 28.40 -8.97
N GLN A 93 -12.85 27.37 -9.81
CA GLN A 93 -13.83 27.27 -10.89
C GLN A 93 -15.27 27.22 -10.36
N ALA A 94 -15.52 26.46 -9.30
CA ALA A 94 -16.84 26.39 -8.68
C ALA A 94 -17.29 27.74 -8.12
N GLU A 95 -16.39 28.47 -7.45
CA GLU A 95 -16.67 29.82 -6.93
C GLU A 95 -16.98 30.81 -8.05
N VAL A 96 -16.22 30.79 -9.14
CA VAL A 96 -16.48 31.66 -10.30
C VAL A 96 -17.84 31.37 -10.93
N VAL A 97 -18.24 30.10 -11.03
CA VAL A 97 -19.55 29.72 -11.56
C VAL A 97 -20.68 30.20 -10.64
N ASP A 98 -20.53 30.04 -9.32
CA ASP A 98 -21.52 30.49 -8.34
C ASP A 98 -21.70 32.02 -8.37
N LEU A 99 -20.59 32.78 -8.47
CA LEU A 99 -20.63 34.24 -8.59
C LEU A 99 -21.35 34.68 -9.86
N LYS A 100 -21.01 34.08 -11.02
CA LYS A 100 -21.68 34.39 -12.30
C LYS A 100 -23.17 34.07 -12.25
N TYR A 101 -23.54 32.96 -11.61
CA TYR A 101 -24.94 32.59 -11.44
C TYR A 101 -25.71 33.64 -10.62
N LYS A 102 -25.13 34.13 -9.53
CA LYS A 102 -25.70 35.21 -8.71
C LYS A 102 -25.81 36.53 -9.47
N GLU A 103 -24.81 36.90 -10.27
CA GLU A 103 -24.87 38.08 -11.14
C GLU A 103 -26.04 38.01 -12.13
N VAL A 104 -26.19 36.87 -12.81
CA VAL A 104 -27.31 36.65 -13.74
C VAL A 104 -28.66 36.78 -13.03
N LEU A 105 -28.82 36.16 -11.85
CA LEU A 105 -30.06 36.27 -11.08
C LEU A 105 -30.39 37.72 -10.67
N ASN A 106 -29.37 38.50 -10.31
CA ASN A 106 -29.54 39.90 -9.93
C ASN A 106 -29.91 40.78 -11.13
N ASN A 107 -29.45 40.46 -12.33
CA ASN A 107 -29.72 41.20 -13.56
C ASN A 107 -31.08 40.88 -14.21
N ILE A 108 -31.82 39.88 -13.69
CA ILE A 108 -33.17 39.51 -14.16
C ILE A 108 -34.27 40.20 -13.31
N LYS A 109 -33.89 40.93 -12.24
CA LYS A 109 -34.79 41.79 -11.45
C LYS A 109 -34.80 43.22 -11.99
#